data_AF-A0A7C1JZJ3-F1
#
_entry.id   AF-A0A7C1JZJ3-F1
#
_cell.length_a   1.000
_cell.length_b   1.000
_cell.length_c   1.000
_cell.angle_alpha   90.00
_cell.angle_beta   90.00
_cell.angle_gamma   90.00
#
_symmetry.space_group_name_H-M   'P 1'
#
loop_
_entity.id
_entity.type
_entity.pdbx_description
1 polymer ?
#
loop_
_entity_poly.entity_id
_entity_poly.type
_entity_poly.pdbx_seq_one_letter_code
_entity_poly.pdbx_strand_id
1 'polypeptide(L)'
;MRDDTWEETFCEMIRQICSHQAARAKAKQPAADPIILLLLLNNVLDTGCRGSEALWRAFASWRERLDDPSIQSALSADWLAPADEQAAAGRSRAEQLLAGLPSLEQTVKTAMEHRQRFLGLRLSTYQWVGIADRAPEGTLGRHKPGRWQCRFKPDLSASSGSLWIAYGTPGSGKMGFTRIGKVVNGAVDFDPAHSALLVYGRPVFLSTTTQADSRQ
;
A
#
# COMPACT_ATOMS: atom_id res chain seq x y z
N MET A 1 9.88 9.39 -3.32
CA MET A 1 9.81 7.96 -3.68
C MET A 1 9.26 7.91 -5.09
N ARG A 2 9.87 7.18 -6.02
CA ARG A 2 9.20 6.96 -7.32
C ARG A 2 8.15 5.86 -7.07
N ASP A 3 6.94 6.04 -7.59
CA ASP A 3 5.82 5.12 -7.32
C ASP A 3 6.09 3.69 -7.85
N ASP A 4 7.05 3.53 -8.77
CA ASP A 4 7.45 2.27 -9.36
C ASP A 4 8.43 1.44 -8.50
N THR A 5 9.02 2.00 -7.43
CA THR A 5 10.01 1.31 -6.59
C THR A 5 9.49 0.85 -5.23
N TRP A 6 8.16 0.80 -5.04
CA TRP A 6 7.55 0.45 -3.75
C TRP A 6 8.08 -0.88 -3.20
N GLU A 7 7.90 -1.98 -3.95
CA GLU A 7 8.28 -3.30 -3.46
C GLU A 7 9.79 -3.43 -3.22
N GLU A 8 10.62 -2.85 -4.09
CA GLU A 8 12.07 -2.85 -3.93
C GLU A 8 12.49 -2.12 -2.66
N THR A 9 11.89 -0.97 -2.39
CA THR A 9 12.22 -0.15 -1.21
C THR A 9 11.84 -0.88 0.08
N PHE A 10 10.66 -1.48 0.14
CA PHE A 10 10.22 -2.23 1.31
C PHE A 10 11.06 -3.50 1.51
N CYS A 11 11.38 -4.24 0.45
CA CYS A 11 12.30 -5.38 0.54
C CYS A 11 13.68 -4.97 1.07
N GLU A 12 14.20 -3.81 0.66
CA GLU A 12 15.48 -3.30 1.14
C GLU A 12 15.44 -2.91 2.62
N MET A 13 14.36 -2.25 3.08
CA MET A 13 14.16 -1.96 4.50
C MET A 13 14.14 -3.25 5.34
N ILE A 14 13.45 -4.29 4.85
CA ILE A 14 13.39 -5.60 5.54
C ILE A 14 14.79 -6.24 5.59
N ARG A 15 15.56 -6.19 4.49
CA ARG A 15 16.96 -6.65 4.47
C ARG A 15 17.82 -5.94 5.48
N GLN A 16 17.72 -4.62 5.58
CA GLN A 16 18.47 -3.86 6.56
C GLN A 16 18.14 -4.31 7.99
N ILE A 17 16.86 -4.46 8.32
CA ILE A 17 16.40 -4.94 9.64
C ILE A 17 16.98 -6.34 9.94
N CYS A 18 16.85 -7.28 9.01
CA CYS A 18 17.39 -8.64 9.17
C CYS A 18 18.93 -8.67 9.24
N SER A 19 19.62 -7.73 8.57
CA SER A 19 21.08 -7.63 8.66
C SER A 19 21.55 -7.25 10.07
N HIS A 20 20.82 -6.38 10.77
CA HIS A 20 21.10 -6.02 12.17
C HIS A 20 20.88 -7.19 13.13
N GLN A 21 19.88 -8.03 12.87
CA GLN A 21 19.69 -9.29 13.61
C GLN A 21 20.86 -10.25 13.36
N ALA A 22 21.31 -10.42 12.12
CA ALA A 22 22.44 -11.28 11.81
C ALA A 22 23.76 -10.78 12.44
N ALA A 23 23.95 -9.46 12.51
CA ALA A 23 25.08 -8.84 13.20
C ALA A 23 25.03 -9.09 14.72
N ARG A 24 23.83 -9.07 15.32
CA ARG A 24 23.60 -9.45 16.73
C ARG A 24 24.05 -10.87 17.03
N ALA A 25 23.69 -11.82 16.16
CA ALA A 25 24.08 -13.22 16.31
C ALA A 25 25.60 -13.46 16.23
N LYS A 26 26.36 -12.54 15.63
CA LYS A 26 27.82 -12.66 15.40
C LYS A 26 28.69 -11.87 16.39
N ALA A 27 28.09 -11.20 17.38
CA ALA A 27 28.72 -10.57 18.54
C ALA A 27 30.13 -9.96 18.32
N LYS A 28 30.18 -8.79 17.65
CA LYS A 28 31.31 -7.84 17.68
C LYS A 28 30.89 -6.35 17.67
N GLN A 29 29.60 -6.05 17.58
CA GLN A 29 29.06 -4.68 17.52
C GLN A 29 27.85 -4.55 18.46
N PRO A 30 27.54 -3.34 18.96
CA PRO A 30 26.29 -3.08 19.67
C PRO A 30 25.13 -3.33 18.71
N ALA A 31 24.43 -4.43 18.92
CA ALA A 31 23.26 -4.77 18.14
C ALA A 31 22.02 -4.08 18.69
N ALA A 32 21.13 -3.67 17.79
CA ALA A 32 19.82 -3.16 18.16
C ALA A 32 19.06 -4.15 19.07
N ASP A 33 18.22 -3.62 19.95
CA ASP A 33 17.35 -4.44 20.80
C ASP A 33 16.38 -5.24 19.91
N PRO A 34 16.17 -6.55 20.19
CA PRO A 34 15.32 -7.41 19.37
C PRO A 34 13.85 -6.95 19.34
N ILE A 35 13.35 -6.32 20.41
CA ILE A 35 11.98 -5.77 20.41
C ILE A 35 11.89 -4.62 19.41
N ILE A 36 12.90 -3.74 19.34
CA ILE A 36 12.94 -2.64 18.37
C ILE A 36 12.99 -3.18 16.94
N LEU A 37 13.86 -4.16 16.67
CA LEU A 37 13.95 -4.78 15.34
C LEU A 37 12.61 -5.38 14.92
N LEU A 38 11.93 -6.04 15.85
CA LEU A 38 10.63 -6.63 15.58
C LEU A 38 9.54 -5.58 15.36
N LEU A 39 9.55 -4.48 16.12
CA LEU A 39 8.64 -3.35 15.95
C LEU A 39 8.82 -2.69 14.58
N LEU A 40 10.07 -2.45 14.18
CA LEU A 40 10.40 -1.93 12.85
C LEU A 40 9.94 -2.90 11.76
N LEU A 41 10.21 -4.19 11.91
CA LEU A 41 9.78 -5.21 10.95
C LEU A 41 8.26 -5.23 10.82
N ASN A 42 7.52 -5.20 11.93
CA ASN A 42 6.06 -5.18 11.95
C ASN A 42 5.50 -3.96 11.21
N ASN A 43 6.05 -2.77 11.47
CA ASN A 43 5.61 -1.53 10.83
C ASN A 43 5.91 -1.48 9.33
N VAL A 44 7.11 -1.93 8.94
CA VAL A 44 7.53 -2.01 7.53
C VAL A 44 6.67 -3.02 6.78
N LEU A 45 6.40 -4.19 7.37
CA LEU A 45 5.54 -5.19 6.76
C LEU A 45 4.07 -4.76 6.70
N ASP A 46 3.53 -4.15 7.76
CA ASP A 46 2.15 -3.62 7.74
C ASP A 46 1.96 -2.63 6.60
N THR A 47 2.84 -1.63 6.54
CA THR A 47 2.75 -0.57 5.53
C THR A 47 2.99 -1.14 4.12
N GLY A 48 4.06 -1.92 3.95
CA GLY A 48 4.46 -2.47 2.66
C GLY A 48 3.40 -3.41 2.08
N CYS A 49 2.85 -4.31 2.91
CA CYS A 49 1.83 -5.28 2.48
C CYS A 49 0.49 -4.60 2.19
N ARG A 50 0.11 -3.55 2.92
CA ARG A 50 -1.12 -2.78 2.61
C ARG A 50 -1.03 -2.06 1.27
N GLY A 51 0.16 -1.61 0.88
CA GLY A 51 0.40 -0.92 -0.39
C GLY A 51 0.71 -1.83 -1.59
N SER A 52 1.02 -3.11 -1.37
CA SER A 52 1.40 -4.03 -2.44
C SER A 52 0.87 -5.44 -2.22
N GLU A 53 0.05 -5.90 -3.16
CA GLU A 53 -0.44 -7.28 -3.19
C GLU A 53 0.72 -8.28 -3.29
N ALA A 54 1.77 -7.95 -4.02
CA ALA A 54 2.94 -8.81 -4.20
C ALA A 54 3.67 -9.06 -2.87
N LEU A 55 3.87 -8.00 -2.08
CA LEU A 55 4.43 -8.12 -0.72
C LEU A 55 3.47 -8.85 0.21
N TRP A 56 2.18 -8.51 0.19
CA TRP A 56 1.16 -9.15 1.03
C TRP A 56 1.14 -10.67 0.85
N ARG A 57 1.17 -11.15 -0.39
CA ARG A 57 1.20 -12.59 -0.69
C ARG A 57 2.49 -13.25 -0.23
N ALA A 58 3.64 -12.65 -0.52
CA ALA A 58 4.94 -13.24 -0.22
C ALA A 58 5.20 -13.30 1.30
N PHE A 59 4.86 -12.24 2.02
CA PHE A 59 5.14 -12.12 3.46
C PHE A 59 3.97 -12.57 4.36
N ALA A 60 2.94 -13.22 3.80
CA ALA A 60 1.78 -13.69 4.57
C ALA A 60 2.17 -14.54 5.80
N SER A 61 3.07 -15.50 5.63
CA SER A 61 3.53 -16.34 6.75
C SER A 61 4.32 -15.56 7.81
N TRP A 62 5.03 -14.50 7.43
CA TRP A 62 5.72 -13.63 8.39
C TRP A 62 4.70 -12.81 9.19
N ARG A 63 3.69 -12.27 8.51
CA ARG A 63 2.58 -11.53 9.12
C ARG A 63 1.80 -12.38 10.11
N GLU A 64 1.43 -13.60 9.74
CA GLU A 64 0.73 -14.53 10.65
C GLU A 64 1.49 -14.76 11.96
N ARG A 65 2.82 -14.87 11.90
CA ARG A 65 3.64 -15.05 13.10
C ARG A 65 3.79 -13.78 13.93
N LEU A 66 3.79 -12.62 13.28
CA LEU A 66 3.81 -11.32 13.96
C LEU A 66 2.48 -11.03 14.65
N ASP A 67 1.36 -11.50 14.09
CA ASP A 67 0.02 -11.32 14.65
C ASP A 67 -0.24 -12.23 15.87
N ASP A 68 0.72 -13.09 16.26
CA ASP A 68 0.64 -13.91 17.48
C ASP A 68 0.46 -13.02 18.73
N PRO A 69 -0.53 -13.28 19.60
CA PRO A 69 -0.80 -12.45 20.78
C PRO A 69 0.41 -12.31 21.73
N SER A 70 1.23 -13.36 21.86
CA SER A 70 2.42 -13.32 22.72
C SER A 70 3.50 -12.40 22.16
N ILE A 71 3.53 -12.22 20.84
CA ILE A 71 4.41 -11.31 20.13
C ILE A 71 3.89 -9.88 20.23
N GLN A 72 2.58 -9.67 20.03
CA GLN A 72 1.95 -8.36 20.19
C GLN A 72 2.15 -7.81 21.62
N SER A 73 2.07 -8.67 22.64
CA SER A 73 2.38 -8.30 24.02
C SER A 73 3.86 -7.91 24.24
N ALA A 74 4.79 -8.53 23.50
CA ALA A 74 6.20 -8.14 23.54
C ALA A 74 6.46 -6.78 22.87
N LEU A 75 5.73 -6.47 21.79
CA LEU A 75 5.81 -5.18 21.10
C LEU A 75 5.26 -4.01 21.93
N SER A 76 4.37 -4.28 22.89
CA SER A 76 3.81 -3.28 23.80
C SER A 76 4.58 -3.10 25.12
N ALA A 77 5.65 -3.87 25.36
CA ALA A 77 6.43 -3.80 26.59
C ALA A 77 7.30 -2.51 26.65
N ASP A 78 7.58 -2.00 27.84
CA ASP A 78 8.48 -0.84 28.01
C ASP A 78 9.94 -1.29 27.91
N TRP A 79 10.39 -1.49 26.68
CA TRP A 79 11.73 -1.99 26.38
C TRP A 79 12.86 -1.02 26.75
N LEU A 80 12.54 0.25 27.05
CA LEU A 80 13.50 1.25 27.56
C LEU A 80 13.74 1.11 29.06
N ALA A 81 12.80 0.51 29.81
CA ALA A 81 12.94 0.25 31.23
C ALA A 81 13.76 -1.04 31.49
N PRO A 82 14.95 -0.95 32.12
CA PRO A 82 15.80 -2.13 32.36
C PRO A 82 15.23 -3.12 33.37
N ALA A 83 14.37 -2.64 34.28
CA ALA A 83 13.76 -3.43 35.35
C ALA A 83 12.41 -4.06 34.94
N ASP A 84 11.95 -3.83 33.71
CA ASP A 84 10.72 -4.41 33.21
C ASP A 84 10.92 -5.90 32.87
N GLU A 85 10.37 -6.77 33.73
CA GLU A 85 10.40 -8.23 33.56
C GLU A 85 9.64 -8.68 32.29
N GLN A 86 8.58 -7.96 31.91
CA GLN A 86 7.83 -8.22 30.69
C GLN A 86 8.67 -7.87 29.46
N ALA A 87 9.49 -6.81 29.51
CA ALA A 87 10.46 -6.50 28.47
C ALA A 87 11.58 -7.56 28.39
N ALA A 88 12.07 -8.07 29.51
CA ALA A 88 13.07 -9.15 29.52
C ALA A 88 12.54 -10.43 28.85
N ALA A 89 11.34 -10.87 29.22
CA ALA A 89 10.68 -12.00 28.56
C ALA A 89 10.37 -11.70 27.09
N GLY A 90 9.96 -10.46 26.77
CA GLY A 90 9.69 -9.98 25.43
C GLY A 90 10.91 -10.06 24.51
N ARG A 91 12.10 -9.70 25.00
CA ARG A 91 13.36 -9.78 24.22
C ARG A 91 13.66 -11.20 23.78
N SER A 92 13.54 -12.17 24.70
CA SER A 92 13.79 -13.59 24.37
C SER A 92 12.82 -14.10 23.31
N ARG A 93 11.54 -13.76 23.41
CA ARG A 93 10.53 -14.12 22.40
C ARG A 93 10.79 -13.44 21.05
N ALA A 94 11.13 -12.16 21.07
CA ALA A 94 11.46 -11.42 19.86
C ALA A 94 12.68 -12.03 19.15
N GLU A 95 13.71 -12.42 19.91
CA GLU A 95 14.89 -13.11 19.35
C GLU A 95 14.52 -14.46 18.73
N GLN A 96 13.72 -15.27 19.43
CA GLN A 96 13.25 -16.56 18.92
C GLN A 96 12.43 -16.42 17.64
N LEU A 97 11.50 -15.46 17.61
CA LEU A 97 10.69 -15.21 16.42
C LEU A 97 11.57 -14.76 15.26
N LEU A 98 12.41 -13.74 15.46
CA LEU A 98 13.30 -13.21 14.43
C LEU A 98 14.22 -14.31 13.87
N ALA A 99 14.76 -15.19 14.72
CA ALA A 99 15.59 -16.32 14.30
C ALA A 99 14.80 -17.40 13.56
N GLY A 100 13.51 -17.55 13.87
CA GLY A 100 12.63 -18.55 13.28
C GLY A 100 11.91 -18.11 12.00
N LEU A 101 12.07 -16.87 11.54
CA LEU A 101 11.40 -16.37 10.33
C LEU A 101 11.82 -17.19 9.09
N PRO A 102 10.91 -17.37 8.11
CA PRO A 102 11.25 -17.98 6.83
C PRO A 102 12.42 -17.26 6.13
N SER A 103 13.06 -17.92 5.16
CA SER A 103 14.19 -17.34 4.43
C SER A 103 13.82 -16.00 3.77
N LEU A 104 14.54 -14.94 4.14
CA LEU A 104 14.32 -13.59 3.59
C LEU A 104 14.49 -13.57 2.07
N GLU A 105 15.61 -14.05 1.56
CA GLU A 105 15.90 -13.95 0.12
C GLU A 105 14.91 -14.76 -0.73
N GLN A 106 14.45 -15.91 -0.22
CA GLN A 106 13.38 -16.66 -0.90
C GLN A 106 12.06 -15.88 -0.90
N THR A 107 11.73 -15.24 0.24
CA THR A 107 10.49 -14.44 0.36
C THR A 107 10.53 -13.22 -0.56
N VAL A 108 11.66 -12.50 -0.60
CA VAL A 108 11.86 -11.35 -1.51
C VAL A 108 11.78 -11.79 -2.97
N LYS A 109 12.39 -12.92 -3.33
CA LYS A 109 12.28 -13.47 -4.69
C LYS A 109 10.82 -13.72 -5.07
N THR A 110 10.04 -14.37 -4.19
CA THR A 110 8.62 -14.62 -4.41
C THR A 110 7.82 -13.31 -4.54
N ALA A 111 8.13 -12.28 -3.75
CA ALA A 111 7.50 -10.97 -3.91
C ALA A 111 7.78 -10.34 -5.29
N MET A 112 9.02 -10.42 -5.77
CA MET A 112 9.38 -9.91 -7.10
C MET A 112 8.72 -10.70 -8.23
N GLU A 113 8.60 -12.02 -8.10
CA GLU A 113 7.87 -12.86 -9.06
C GLU A 113 6.38 -12.48 -9.14
N HIS A 114 5.74 -12.23 -7.98
CA HIS A 114 4.36 -11.73 -7.94
C HIS A 114 4.23 -10.35 -8.59
N ARG A 115 5.15 -9.42 -8.32
CA ARG A 115 5.17 -8.10 -8.95
C ARG A 115 5.34 -8.19 -10.46
N GLN A 116 6.26 -9.01 -10.95
CA GLN A 116 6.47 -9.20 -12.40
C GLN A 116 5.25 -9.80 -13.07
N ARG A 117 4.58 -10.76 -12.43
CA ARG A 117 3.31 -11.29 -12.94
C ARG A 117 2.26 -10.20 -13.06
N PHE A 118 2.16 -9.30 -12.07
CA PHE A 118 1.23 -8.17 -12.11
C PHE A 118 1.58 -7.15 -13.21
N LEU A 119 2.85 -6.77 -13.35
CA LEU A 119 3.31 -5.86 -14.41
C LEU A 119 3.11 -6.47 -15.81
N GLY A 120 3.17 -7.79 -15.94
CA GLY A 120 2.85 -8.51 -17.16
C GLY A 120 1.36 -8.51 -17.53
N LEU A 121 0.46 -8.20 -16.59
CA LEU A 121 -0.97 -8.04 -16.85
C LEU A 121 -1.20 -6.68 -17.53
N ARG A 122 -1.12 -6.64 -18.86
CA ARG A 122 -1.59 -5.48 -19.63
C ARG A 122 -3.11 -5.43 -19.57
N LEU A 123 -3.67 -4.66 -18.65
CA LEU A 123 -5.06 -4.20 -18.71
C LEU A 123 -5.15 -3.11 -19.80
N SER A 124 -5.10 -3.52 -21.07
CA SER A 124 -5.08 -2.61 -22.23
C SER A 124 -6.32 -1.71 -22.34
N THR A 125 -7.37 -2.02 -21.60
CA THR A 125 -8.66 -1.33 -21.67
C THR A 125 -8.76 -0.13 -20.73
N TYR A 126 -8.03 -0.09 -19.62
CA TYR A 126 -8.17 0.94 -18.58
C TYR A 126 -6.81 1.48 -18.13
N GLN A 127 -6.58 2.77 -18.36
CA GLN A 127 -5.36 3.47 -17.96
C GLN A 127 -5.64 4.35 -16.76
N TRP A 128 -4.83 4.27 -15.70
CA TRP A 128 -4.90 5.24 -14.61
C TRP A 128 -4.47 6.63 -15.11
N VAL A 129 -5.35 7.62 -14.96
CA VAL A 129 -5.17 8.97 -15.52
C VAL A 129 -5.05 10.08 -14.48
N GLY A 130 -5.44 9.81 -13.23
CA GLY A 130 -5.37 10.79 -12.16
C GLY A 130 -6.19 10.43 -10.95
N ILE A 131 -6.48 11.43 -10.12
CA ILE A 131 -7.33 11.30 -8.93
C ILE A 131 -8.53 12.24 -9.01
N ALA A 132 -9.66 11.81 -8.45
CA ALA A 132 -10.81 12.67 -8.22
C ALA A 132 -10.47 13.69 -7.14
N ASP A 133 -10.67 14.96 -7.47
CA ASP A 133 -10.23 16.10 -6.68
C ASP A 133 -11.26 17.23 -6.77
N ARG A 134 -11.22 18.17 -5.83
CA ARG A 134 -12.06 19.37 -5.86
C ARG A 134 -11.20 20.55 -6.27
N ALA A 135 -11.63 21.28 -7.30
CA ALA A 135 -10.95 22.52 -7.67
C ALA A 135 -10.94 23.47 -6.46
N PRO A 136 -9.81 24.13 -6.15
CA PRO A 136 -9.78 25.16 -5.13
C PRO A 136 -10.62 26.35 -5.62
N GLU A 137 -11.74 26.62 -4.95
CA GLU A 137 -12.55 27.82 -5.20
C GLU A 137 -12.41 28.78 -4.01
N GLY A 138 -12.05 30.04 -4.30
CA GLY A 138 -11.87 31.11 -3.31
C GLY A 138 -10.40 31.45 -2.98
N THR A 139 -10.19 32.59 -2.32
CA THR A 139 -8.88 33.03 -1.81
C THR A 139 -8.56 32.37 -0.47
N LEU A 140 -7.25 32.21 -0.17
CA LEU A 140 -6.75 31.65 1.10
C LEU A 140 -7.49 32.26 2.29
N GLY A 141 -8.28 31.43 2.99
CA GLY A 141 -9.08 31.82 4.15
C GLY A 141 -10.58 31.52 4.02
N ARG A 142 -11.12 31.30 2.81
CA ARG A 142 -12.52 30.87 2.60
C ARG A 142 -12.64 29.87 1.44
N HIS A 143 -11.86 28.79 1.48
CA HIS A 143 -12.02 27.72 0.49
C HIS A 143 -13.39 27.06 0.65
N LYS A 144 -14.23 27.21 -0.38
CA LYS A 144 -15.39 26.34 -0.58
C LYS A 144 -14.95 25.15 -1.44
N PRO A 145 -15.47 23.94 -1.21
CA PRO A 145 -15.19 22.83 -2.09
C PRO A 145 -15.76 23.15 -3.48
N GLY A 146 -14.87 23.36 -4.46
CA GLY A 146 -15.25 23.73 -5.81
C GLY A 146 -15.82 22.55 -6.60
N ARG A 147 -15.90 22.71 -7.92
CA ARG A 147 -16.34 21.61 -8.79
C ARG A 147 -15.39 20.41 -8.71
N TRP A 148 -15.94 19.21 -8.91
CA TRP A 148 -15.13 18.01 -9.08
C TRP A 148 -14.28 18.15 -10.34
N GLN A 149 -13.01 17.79 -10.24
CA GLN A 149 -12.05 17.71 -11.33
C GLN A 149 -11.27 16.39 -11.24
N CYS A 150 -10.69 15.97 -12.35
CA CYS A 150 -9.64 14.95 -12.34
C CYS A 150 -8.30 15.67 -12.30
N ARG A 151 -7.51 15.49 -11.24
CA ARG A 151 -6.14 15.98 -11.21
C ARG A 151 -5.28 15.00 -11.99
N PHE A 152 -5.05 15.35 -13.25
CA PHE A 152 -4.47 14.47 -14.26
C PHE A 152 -2.94 14.34 -14.22
N LYS A 153 -2.44 13.30 -14.88
CA LYS A 153 -1.10 13.33 -15.49
C LYS A 153 -1.07 14.35 -16.65
N PRO A 154 0.06 15.04 -16.90
CA PRO A 154 0.15 16.17 -17.85
C PRO A 154 -0.31 15.91 -19.30
N ASP A 155 -0.28 14.66 -19.79
CA ASP A 155 -0.31 14.36 -21.24
C ASP A 155 -1.65 13.80 -21.80
N LEU A 156 -2.80 14.19 -21.23
CA LEU A 156 -4.11 13.70 -21.71
C LEU A 156 -4.85 14.64 -22.66
N SER A 157 -4.20 15.72 -23.10
CA SER A 157 -4.81 16.78 -23.93
C SER A 157 -5.42 16.29 -25.25
N ALA A 158 -4.95 15.17 -25.80
CA ALA A 158 -5.49 14.55 -27.02
C ALA A 158 -6.41 13.33 -26.77
N SER A 159 -6.67 12.98 -25.51
CA SER A 159 -7.42 11.76 -25.19
C SER A 159 -8.92 12.01 -25.09
N SER A 160 -9.71 11.10 -25.69
CA SER A 160 -11.17 11.03 -25.53
C SER A 160 -11.58 9.62 -25.12
N GLY A 161 -12.53 9.49 -24.19
CA GLY A 161 -12.96 8.19 -23.68
C GLY A 161 -13.83 8.27 -22.44
N SER A 162 -14.14 7.11 -21.86
CA SER A 162 -14.96 7.01 -20.64
C SER A 162 -14.10 7.02 -19.39
N LEU A 163 -14.55 7.71 -18.35
CA LEU A 163 -13.91 7.75 -17.04
C LEU A 163 -14.57 6.76 -16.09
N TRP A 164 -13.75 6.00 -15.37
CA TRP A 164 -14.15 4.90 -14.51
C TRP A 164 -13.50 5.02 -13.13
N ILE A 165 -14.18 4.53 -12.11
CA ILE A 165 -13.62 4.39 -10.75
C ILE A 165 -13.96 3.03 -10.17
N ALA A 166 -13.07 2.54 -9.32
CA ALA A 166 -13.36 1.46 -8.40
C ALA A 166 -13.91 2.03 -7.08
N TYR A 167 -14.89 1.36 -6.50
CA TYR A 167 -15.47 1.73 -5.21
C TYR A 167 -15.84 0.49 -4.40
N GLY A 168 -15.69 0.56 -3.08
CA GLY A 168 -16.25 -0.44 -2.18
C GLY A 168 -17.67 -0.03 -1.77
N THR A 169 -18.59 -0.98 -1.73
CA THR A 169 -19.92 -0.77 -1.16
C THR A 169 -19.83 -0.92 0.37
N PRO A 170 -20.05 0.14 1.16
CA PRO A 170 -19.85 0.11 2.61
C PRO A 170 -20.61 -1.04 3.28
N GLY A 171 -19.95 -1.74 4.21
CA GLY A 171 -20.53 -2.83 4.99
C GLY A 171 -20.73 -4.15 4.24
N SER A 172 -20.62 -4.19 2.90
CA SER A 172 -20.82 -5.42 2.12
C SER A 172 -19.54 -6.14 1.71
N GLY A 173 -18.38 -5.47 1.79
CA GLY A 173 -17.11 -5.97 1.25
C GLY A 173 -17.07 -6.10 -0.28
N LYS A 174 -18.16 -5.76 -1.00
CA LYS A 174 -18.23 -5.85 -2.45
C LYS A 174 -17.55 -4.65 -3.10
N MET A 175 -16.75 -4.92 -4.12
CA MET A 175 -16.14 -3.91 -4.98
C MET A 175 -16.98 -3.74 -6.25
N GLY A 176 -17.20 -2.49 -6.65
CA GLY A 176 -17.78 -2.10 -7.93
C GLY A 176 -16.76 -1.35 -8.77
N PHE A 177 -16.95 -1.41 -10.09
CA PHE A 177 -16.19 -0.63 -11.06
C PHE A 177 -17.18 -0.05 -12.06
N THR A 178 -17.32 1.27 -12.10
CA THR A 178 -18.39 1.91 -12.88
C THR A 178 -17.92 3.16 -13.59
N ARG A 179 -18.62 3.50 -14.67
CA ARG A 179 -18.42 4.73 -15.43
C ARG A 179 -18.96 5.90 -14.62
N ILE A 180 -18.17 6.96 -14.52
CA ILE A 180 -18.52 8.18 -13.78
C ILE A 180 -18.48 9.44 -14.64
N GLY A 181 -18.20 9.30 -15.93
CA GLY A 181 -18.10 10.42 -16.83
C GLY A 181 -17.31 10.09 -18.07
N LYS A 182 -16.82 11.13 -18.73
CA LYS A 182 -16.04 11.06 -19.95
C LYS A 182 -14.96 12.14 -19.96
N VAL A 183 -13.94 11.91 -20.77
CA VAL A 183 -12.99 12.93 -21.19
C VAL A 183 -13.19 13.17 -22.68
N VAL A 184 -13.21 14.43 -23.10
CA VAL A 184 -13.31 14.83 -24.51
C VAL A 184 -12.23 15.87 -24.76
N ASN A 185 -11.24 15.53 -25.59
CA ASN A 185 -10.09 16.40 -25.87
C ASN A 185 -9.43 16.97 -24.60
N GLY A 186 -9.20 16.09 -23.62
CA GLY A 186 -8.62 16.47 -22.32
C GLY A 186 -9.58 17.15 -21.33
N ALA A 187 -10.78 17.57 -21.75
CA ALA A 187 -11.79 18.15 -20.85
C ALA A 187 -12.61 17.06 -20.16
N VAL A 188 -12.72 17.13 -18.82
CA VAL A 188 -13.48 16.19 -17.99
C VAL A 188 -14.92 16.62 -17.88
N ASP A 189 -15.81 15.67 -18.06
CA ASP A 189 -17.23 15.81 -17.75
C ASP A 189 -17.66 14.62 -16.88
N PHE A 190 -17.90 14.90 -15.59
CA PHE A 190 -18.42 13.90 -14.66
C PHE A 190 -19.93 13.83 -14.75
N ASP A 191 -20.45 12.61 -14.80
CA ASP A 191 -21.89 12.35 -14.77
C ASP A 191 -22.45 12.71 -13.38
N PRO A 192 -23.38 13.70 -13.28
CA PRO A 192 -23.97 14.11 -12.02
C PRO A 192 -24.66 12.96 -11.26
N ALA A 193 -25.19 11.96 -11.98
CA ALA A 193 -25.85 10.80 -11.37
C ALA A 193 -24.90 9.97 -10.50
N HIS A 194 -23.60 10.05 -10.77
CA HIS A 194 -22.55 9.30 -10.06
C HIS A 194 -21.73 10.17 -9.10
N SER A 195 -22.16 11.41 -8.84
CA SER A 195 -21.43 12.37 -7.99
C SER A 195 -21.20 11.88 -6.55
N ALA A 196 -22.07 11.02 -6.02
CA ALA A 196 -21.91 10.41 -4.70
C ALA A 196 -20.72 9.43 -4.62
N LEU A 197 -20.23 8.93 -5.76
CA LEU A 197 -19.06 8.06 -5.82
C LEU A 197 -17.76 8.85 -5.96
N LEU A 198 -17.82 10.17 -6.13
CA LEU A 198 -16.64 11.02 -6.19
C LEU A 198 -16.18 11.31 -4.76
N VAL A 199 -14.98 10.83 -4.44
CA VAL A 199 -14.33 11.02 -3.14
C VAL A 199 -12.93 11.54 -3.40
N TYR A 200 -12.48 12.46 -2.57
CA TYR A 200 -11.15 13.05 -2.70
C TYR A 200 -10.07 11.97 -2.73
N GLY A 201 -9.14 12.06 -3.69
CA GLY A 201 -8.03 11.12 -3.84
C GLY A 201 -8.39 9.79 -4.51
N ARG A 202 -9.66 9.55 -4.87
CA ARG A 202 -10.06 8.29 -5.52
C ARG A 202 -9.39 8.17 -6.91
N PRO A 203 -8.71 7.05 -7.22
CA PRO A 203 -8.11 6.85 -8.53
C PRO A 203 -9.16 6.84 -9.65
N VAL A 204 -8.87 7.54 -10.73
CA VAL A 204 -9.71 7.62 -11.94
C VAL A 204 -8.98 6.94 -13.10
N PHE A 205 -9.71 6.12 -13.85
CA PHE A 205 -9.22 5.37 -14.99
C PHE A 205 -9.91 5.83 -16.27
N LEU A 206 -9.17 5.88 -17.36
CA LEU A 206 -9.66 6.18 -18.71
C LEU A 206 -9.73 4.89 -19.51
N SER A 207 -10.87 4.66 -20.17
CA SER A 207 -10.98 3.70 -21.26
C SER A 207 -11.23 4.43 -22.58
N THR A 208 -10.35 4.23 -23.55
CA THR A 208 -10.49 4.74 -24.93
C THR A 208 -11.25 3.77 -25.83
N THR A 209 -11.53 2.56 -25.33
CA THR A 209 -12.31 1.57 -26.08
C THR A 209 -13.79 1.84 -25.88
N THR A 210 -14.55 1.84 -26.97
CA THR A 210 -16.03 1.91 -26.94
C THR A 210 -16.61 0.59 -26.44
N GLN A 211 -16.35 0.19 -25.20
CA GLN A 211 -17.04 -0.94 -24.61
C GLN A 211 -18.45 -0.51 -24.21
N ALA A 212 -19.45 -1.08 -24.88
CA ALA A 212 -20.84 -1.01 -24.45
C ALA A 212 -20.94 -1.59 -23.04
N ASP A 213 -21.51 -0.81 -22.11
CA ASP A 213 -21.77 -1.17 -20.72
C ASP A 213 -22.44 -2.55 -20.62
N SER A 214 -21.66 -3.60 -20.38
CA SER A 214 -22.21 -4.94 -20.19
C SER A 214 -21.30 -5.80 -19.32
N ARG A 215 -21.28 -5.48 -18.02
CA ARG A 215 -21.22 -6.49 -16.94
C ARG A 215 -22.09 -6.00 -15.79
N GLN A 216 -23.30 -6.57 -15.73
CA GLN A 216 -24.10 -6.68 -14.51
C GLN A 216 -23.47 -7.70 -13.56
#